data_AF-A0A820EIM4-F1
#
_entry.id   AF-A0A820EIM4-F1
#
_cell.length_a   1.000
_cell.length_b   1.000
_cell.length_c   1.000
_cell.angle_alpha   90.00
_cell.angle_beta   90.00
_cell.angle_gamma   90.00
#
_symmetry.space_group_name_H-M   'P 1'
#
loop_
_entity.id
_entity.type
_entity.pdbx_description
1 polymer ?
#
loop_
_entity_poly.entity_id
_entity_poly.type
_entity_poly.pdbx_seq_one_letter_code
_entity_poly.pdbx_strand_id
1 'polypeptide(L)'
;MTPRPAYSSSSWPKIEFSLFLIGEILSIPCYIFIIYHILTNKRSRQSLHNHVILILLFYNFLELILDLPMTMGYSRLGFVSPFSHSLCLLWQFINFGIWYGGMFLMFWTSVERYILIFHSNLI
;
A
#
# COMPACT_ATOMS: atom_id res chain seq x y z
N MET A 1 27.24 22.16 -4.36
CA MET A 1 25.85 21.69 -4.47
C MET A 1 25.08 22.74 -5.27
N THR A 2 25.00 22.55 -6.58
CA THR A 2 24.21 23.42 -7.45
C THR A 2 22.73 23.18 -7.20
N PRO A 3 21.91 24.22 -7.01
CA PRO A 3 20.46 24.06 -6.94
C PRO A 3 19.99 23.46 -8.27
N ARG A 4 19.03 22.51 -8.22
CA ARG A 4 18.39 22.02 -9.45
C ARG A 4 17.83 23.23 -10.22
N PRO A 5 17.99 23.28 -11.55
CA PRO A 5 17.42 24.36 -12.35
C PRO A 5 15.92 24.40 -12.15
N ALA A 6 15.38 25.63 -12.12
CA ALA A 6 13.97 25.95 -11.96
C ALA A 6 13.09 25.08 -12.87
N TYR A 7 12.54 24.01 -12.32
CA TYR A 7 11.48 23.25 -12.98
C TYR A 7 10.23 24.13 -12.91
N SER A 8 9.64 24.35 -14.09
CA SER A 8 8.46 25.15 -14.40
C SER A 8 7.36 25.11 -13.32
N SER A 9 6.48 26.11 -13.35
CA SER A 9 5.20 26.22 -12.64
C SER A 9 4.23 25.03 -12.81
N SER A 10 4.67 23.81 -12.49
CA SER A 10 3.89 22.60 -12.64
C SER A 10 3.01 22.40 -11.42
N SER A 11 1.70 22.41 -11.61
CA SER A 11 0.71 22.08 -10.58
C SER A 11 0.74 20.61 -10.15
N TRP A 12 1.45 19.75 -10.90
CA TRP A 12 1.51 18.30 -10.71
C TRP A 12 1.76 17.85 -9.27
N PRO A 13 2.79 18.32 -8.54
CA PRO A 13 3.05 17.83 -7.18
C PRO A 13 1.94 18.21 -6.19
N LYS A 14 1.25 19.33 -6.43
CA LYS A 14 0.11 19.77 -5.61
C LYS A 14 -1.13 18.93 -5.86
N ILE A 15 -1.35 18.55 -7.12
CA ILE A 15 -2.46 17.67 -7.52
C ILE A 15 -2.21 16.27 -6.95
N GLU A 16 -1.01 15.73 -7.12
CA GLU A 16 -0.60 14.43 -6.59
C GLU A 16 -0.77 14.36 -5.07
N PHE A 17 -0.25 15.35 -4.35
CA PHE A 17 -0.44 15.45 -2.89
C PHE A 17 -1.93 15.50 -2.50
N SER A 18 -2.74 16.31 -3.20
CA SER A 18 -4.17 16.42 -2.91
C SER A 18 -4.91 15.11 -3.15
N LEU A 19 -4.59 14.40 -4.24
CA LEU A 19 -5.19 13.10 -4.55
C LEU A 19 -4.84 12.05 -3.52
N PHE A 20 -3.56 11.97 -3.12
CA PHE A 20 -3.13 11.05 -2.07
C PHE A 20 -3.79 11.36 -0.73
N LEU A 21 -3.87 12.63 -0.34
CA LEU A 21 -4.51 13.02 0.93
C LEU A 21 -6.00 12.66 0.97
N ILE A 22 -6.75 12.96 -0.10
CA ILE A 22 -8.17 12.62 -0.18
C ILE A 22 -8.35 11.09 -0.17
N GLY A 23 -7.54 10.38 -0.95
CA GLY A 23 -7.54 8.92 -1.00
C GLY A 23 -7.25 8.30 0.37
N GLU A 24 -6.27 8.81 1.11
CA GLU A 24 -5.90 8.34 2.44
C GLU A 24 -7.04 8.54 3.45
N ILE A 25 -7.61 9.75 3.51
CA ILE A 25 -8.70 10.09 4.44
C ILE A 25 -9.92 9.19 4.22
N LEU A 26 -10.24 8.88 2.97
CA LEU A 26 -11.36 8.00 2.65
C LEU A 26 -11.02 6.52 2.88
N SER A 27 -9.79 6.11 2.62
CA SER A 27 -9.38 4.70 2.67
C SER A 27 -9.18 4.18 4.08
N ILE A 28 -8.53 4.95 4.98
CA ILE A 28 -8.27 4.53 6.37
C ILE A 28 -9.53 4.01 7.08
N PRO A 29 -10.66 4.76 7.13
CA PRO A 29 -11.86 4.27 7.82
C PRO A 29 -12.46 3.04 7.13
N CYS A 30 -12.37 2.94 5.79
CA CYS A 30 -12.82 1.76 5.06
C CYS A 30 -11.99 0.51 5.42
N TYR A 31 -10.66 0.62 5.45
CA TYR A 31 -9.77 -0.47 5.86
C TYR A 31 -10.06 -0.92 7.30
N ILE A 32 -10.16 0.04 8.23
CA ILE A 32 -10.47 -0.25 9.64
C ILE A 32 -11.83 -0.96 9.76
N PHE A 33 -12.85 -0.46 9.07
CA PHE A 33 -14.19 -1.05 9.09
C PHE A 33 -14.19 -2.49 8.58
N ILE A 34 -13.55 -2.76 7.44
CA ILE A 34 -13.51 -4.10 6.84
C ILE A 34 -12.72 -5.07 7.73
N ILE A 35 -11.54 -4.66 8.21
CA ILE A 35 -10.72 -5.48 9.11
C ILE A 35 -11.50 -5.80 10.38
N TYR A 36 -12.13 -4.80 11.00
CA TYR A 36 -12.95 -4.98 12.20
C TYR A 36 -14.12 -5.95 11.96
N HIS A 37 -14.83 -5.80 10.83
CA HIS A 37 -15.95 -6.66 10.47
C HIS A 37 -15.51 -8.13 10.28
N ILE A 38 -14.38 -8.36 9.59
CA ILE A 38 -13.85 -9.72 9.35
C ILE A 38 -13.39 -10.37 10.66
N LEU A 39 -12.69 -9.62 11.54
CA LEU A 39 -12.20 -10.14 12.82
C LEU A 39 -13.34 -10.48 13.80
N THR A 40 -14.37 -9.65 13.83
CA THR A 40 -15.52 -9.80 14.74
C THR A 40 -16.42 -10.96 14.32
N ASN A 41 -16.58 -11.21 13.02
CA ASN A 41 -17.46 -12.27 12.54
C ASN A 41 -16.76 -13.65 12.51
N LYS A 42 -17.05 -14.50 13.52
CA LYS A 42 -16.47 -15.84 13.64
C LYS A 42 -16.65 -16.74 12.40
N ARG A 43 -17.77 -16.60 11.68
CA ARG A 43 -18.07 -17.37 10.47
C ARG A 43 -17.20 -16.92 9.30
N SER A 44 -16.85 -15.64 9.26
CA SER A 44 -15.94 -15.07 8.26
C SER A 44 -14.52 -15.64 8.41
N ARG A 45 -14.06 -15.88 9.65
CA ARG A 45 -12.72 -16.42 9.93
C ARG A 45 -12.53 -17.91 9.60
N GLN A 46 -13.59 -18.64 9.29
CA GLN A 46 -13.47 -20.08 8.97
C GLN A 46 -13.29 -20.33 7.46
N SER A 47 -13.52 -19.33 6.62
CA SER A 47 -13.31 -19.44 5.18
C SER A 47 -11.87 -19.06 4.82
N LEU A 48 -11.14 -19.98 4.20
CA LEU A 48 -9.76 -19.79 3.75
C LEU A 48 -9.64 -18.58 2.80
N HIS A 49 -10.68 -18.36 1.99
CA HIS A 49 -10.84 -17.19 1.12
C HIS A 49 -10.75 -15.85 1.86
N ASN A 50 -11.35 -15.78 3.04
CA ASN A 50 -11.42 -14.55 3.82
C ASN A 50 -10.09 -14.26 4.52
N HIS A 51 -9.29 -15.29 4.84
CA HIS A 51 -7.93 -15.10 5.35
C HIS A 51 -7.01 -14.48 4.30
N VAL A 52 -7.08 -14.96 3.06
CA VAL A 52 -6.29 -14.43 1.95
C VAL A 52 -6.65 -12.96 1.68
N ILE A 53 -7.95 -12.64 1.68
CA ILE A 53 -8.43 -11.25 1.58
C ILE A 53 -7.94 -10.40 2.76
N LEU A 54 -7.97 -10.92 3.99
CA LEU A 54 -7.52 -10.21 5.18
C LEU A 54 -6.02 -9.90 5.11
N ILE A 55 -5.19 -10.84 4.64
CA ILE A 55 -3.75 -10.64 4.45
C ILE A 55 -3.50 -9.53 3.43
N LEU A 56 -4.21 -9.55 2.29
CA LEU A 56 -4.13 -8.49 1.29
C LEU A 56 -4.56 -7.12 1.86
N LEU A 57 -5.70 -7.05 2.56
CA LEU A 57 -6.17 -5.82 3.19
C LEU A 57 -5.16 -5.26 4.19
N PHE A 58 -4.60 -6.13 5.05
CA PHE A 58 -3.60 -5.74 6.03
C PHE A 58 -2.32 -5.24 5.35
N TYR A 59 -1.89 -5.91 4.29
CA TYR A 59 -0.70 -5.51 3.53
C TYR A 59 -0.86 -4.13 2.89
N ASN A 60 -1.98 -3.89 2.19
CA ASN A 60 -2.27 -2.58 1.58
C ASN A 60 -2.46 -1.49 2.65
N PHE A 61 -2.97 -1.83 3.82
CA PHE A 61 -3.07 -0.89 4.94
C PHE A 61 -1.69 -0.47 5.47
N LEU A 62 -0.72 -1.39 5.52
CA LEU A 62 0.66 -1.06 5.88
C LEU A 62 1.32 -0.15 4.85
N GLU A 63 1.12 -0.39 3.56
CA GLU A 63 1.58 0.50 2.49
C GLU A 63 1.03 1.92 2.67
N LEU A 64 -0.27 2.02 2.95
CA LEU A 64 -0.94 3.30 3.15
C LEU A 64 -0.42 4.07 4.37
N ILE A 65 -0.04 3.40 5.46
CA ILE A 65 0.48 4.07 6.67
C ILE A 65 1.98 4.33 6.60
N LEU A 66 2.76 3.46 5.97
CA LEU A 66 4.22 3.53 6.02
C LEU A 66 4.81 4.25 4.81
N ASP A 67 4.30 3.98 3.61
CA ASP A 67 4.86 4.53 2.38
C ASP A 67 4.21 5.85 1.98
N LEU A 68 2.88 5.93 2.05
CA LEU A 68 2.13 7.09 1.56
C LEU A 68 2.51 8.42 2.26
N PRO A 69 2.71 8.49 3.59
CA PRO A 69 3.12 9.73 4.25
C PRO A 69 4.50 10.22 3.81
N MET A 70 5.41 9.27 3.55
CA MET A 70 6.76 9.57 3.07
C MET A 70 6.72 10.06 1.62
N THR A 71 5.93 9.40 0.77
CA THR A 71 5.67 9.80 -0.62
C THR A 71 5.03 11.20 -0.68
N MET A 72 3.99 11.47 0.11
CA MET A 72 3.37 12.79 0.20
C MET A 72 4.34 13.88 0.71
N GLY A 73 5.16 13.54 1.70
CA GLY A 73 6.21 14.42 2.21
C GLY A 73 7.23 14.78 1.13
N TYR A 74 7.66 13.78 0.35
CA TYR A 74 8.56 13.96 -0.78
C TYR A 74 7.92 14.78 -1.91
N SER A 75 6.67 14.53 -2.29
CA SER A 75 5.98 15.30 -3.35
C SER A 75 5.79 16.77 -2.95
N ARG A 76 5.71 17.09 -1.65
CA ARG A 76 5.64 18.48 -1.16
C ARG A 76 7.00 19.16 -1.03
N LEU A 77 8.01 18.46 -0.49
CA LEU A 77 9.30 19.05 -0.11
C LEU A 77 10.39 18.88 -1.19
N GLY A 78 10.24 17.89 -2.08
CA GLY A 78 11.24 17.47 -3.06
C GLY A 78 12.39 16.65 -2.46
N PHE A 79 12.34 16.34 -1.16
CA PHE A 79 13.32 15.53 -0.44
C PHE A 79 12.66 14.80 0.75
N VAL A 80 13.31 13.75 1.25
CA VAL A 80 12.86 13.00 2.43
C VAL A 80 13.29 13.74 3.69
N SER A 81 12.33 14.02 4.59
CA SER A 81 12.60 14.72 5.86
C SER A 81 12.47 13.76 7.05
N PRO A 82 13.46 13.70 7.96
CA PRO A 82 14.70 14.47 7.96
C PRO A 82 15.67 14.00 6.86
N PHE A 83 16.43 14.94 6.30
CA PHE A 83 17.35 14.63 5.19
C PHE A 83 18.52 13.79 5.69
N SER A 84 18.45 12.48 5.45
CA SER A 84 19.49 11.51 5.77
C SER A 84 19.60 10.49 4.65
N HIS A 85 20.83 10.21 4.22
CA HIS A 85 21.10 9.24 3.16
C HIS A 85 20.64 7.83 3.55
N SER A 86 20.89 7.43 4.80
CA SER A 86 20.46 6.13 5.31
C SER A 86 18.95 5.98 5.33
N LEU A 87 18.21 7.05 5.68
CA LEU A 87 16.74 7.03 5.68
C LEU A 87 16.18 6.94 4.26
N CYS A 88 16.79 7.62 3.29
CA CYS A 88 16.39 7.54 1.89
C CYS A 88 16.54 6.12 1.35
N LEU A 89 17.70 5.49 1.58
CA LEU A 89 17.96 4.11 1.15
C LEU A 89 17.03 3.10 1.86
N LEU A 90 16.81 3.28 3.16
CA LEU A 90 15.88 2.45 3.93
C LEU A 90 14.46 2.58 3.39
N TRP A 91 13.99 3.80 3.17
CA TRP A 91 12.66 4.03 2.60
C TRP A 91 12.54 3.45 1.20
N GLN A 92 13.55 3.62 0.34
CA GLN A 92 13.56 3.02 -1.00
C GLN A 92 13.49 1.49 -0.94
N PHE A 93 14.24 0.86 -0.02
CA PHE A 93 14.18 -0.58 0.19
C PHE A 93 12.79 -1.03 0.65
N ILE A 94 12.19 -0.31 1.60
CA ILE A 94 10.83 -0.59 2.10
C ILE A 94 9.81 -0.42 0.98
N ASN A 95 9.88 0.68 0.21
CA ASN A 95 8.97 0.96 -0.89
C ASN A 95 9.01 -0.17 -1.93
N PHE A 96 10.21 -0.56 -2.41
CA PHE A 96 10.34 -1.69 -3.33
C PHE A 96 9.84 -3.00 -2.72
N GLY A 97 10.20 -3.29 -1.47
CA GLY A 97 9.75 -4.50 -0.77
C GLY A 97 8.23 -4.57 -0.69
N ILE A 98 7.59 -3.45 -0.35
CA ILE A 98 6.13 -3.32 -0.28
C ILE A 98 5.53 -3.53 -1.67
N TRP A 99 6.05 -2.86 -2.70
CA TRP A 99 5.53 -2.94 -4.06
C TRP A 99 5.62 -4.35 -4.65
N TYR A 100 6.81 -4.96 -4.60
CA TYR A 100 7.02 -6.30 -5.13
C TYR A 100 6.30 -7.36 -4.29
N GLY A 101 6.27 -7.22 -2.97
CA GLY A 101 5.53 -8.13 -2.10
C GLY A 101 4.02 -8.04 -2.33
N GLY A 102 3.48 -6.85 -2.62
CA GLY A 102 2.08 -6.65 -2.95
C GLY A 102 1.71 -7.32 -4.28
N MET A 103 2.54 -7.12 -5.31
CA MET A 103 2.39 -7.83 -6.58
C MET A 103 2.48 -9.34 -6.43
N PHE A 104 3.43 -9.83 -5.64
CA PHE A 104 3.60 -11.27 -5.40
C PHE A 104 2.41 -11.86 -4.64
N LEU A 105 1.91 -11.17 -3.60
CA LEU A 105 0.71 -11.57 -2.89
C LEU A 105 -0.48 -11.62 -3.83
N MET A 106 -0.75 -10.56 -4.60
CA MET A 106 -1.85 -10.53 -5.57
C MET A 106 -1.75 -11.68 -6.59
N PHE A 107 -0.55 -11.91 -7.12
CA PHE A 107 -0.29 -13.03 -8.01
C PHE A 107 -0.61 -14.38 -7.34
N TRP A 108 -0.07 -14.62 -6.14
CA TRP A 108 -0.30 -15.87 -5.41
C TRP A 108 -1.78 -16.08 -5.08
N THR A 109 -2.47 -15.05 -4.61
CA THR A 109 -3.90 -15.11 -4.31
C THR A 109 -4.75 -15.43 -5.54
N SER A 110 -4.31 -14.98 -6.72
CA SER A 110 -4.98 -15.26 -8.00
C SER A 110 -4.75 -16.70 -8.45
N VAL A 111 -3.52 -17.20 -8.29
CA VAL A 111 -3.17 -18.61 -8.55
C VAL A 111 -3.94 -19.54 -7.61
N GLU A 112 -3.98 -19.23 -6.32
CA GLU A 112 -4.73 -20.02 -5.32
C GLU A 112 -6.22 -20.09 -5.69
N ARG A 113 -6.83 -18.96 -6.03
CA ARG A 113 -8.24 -18.92 -6.48
C ARG A 113 -8.46 -19.72 -7.76
N TYR A 114 -7.54 -19.63 -8.72
CA TYR A 114 -7.61 -20.40 -9.94
C TYR A 114 -7.60 -21.91 -9.65
N ILE A 115 -6.69 -22.38 -8.81
CA ILE A 115 -6.59 -23.79 -8.42
C ILE A 115 -7.86 -24.23 -7.67
N LEU A 116 -8.34 -23.44 -6.70
CA LEU A 116 -9.56 -23.76 -5.94
C LEU A 116 -10.81 -23.89 -6.82
N ILE A 117 -10.91 -23.11 -7.90
CA ILE A 117 -12.07 -23.13 -8.80
C ILE A 117 -11.97 -24.26 -9.83
N PHE A 118 -10.83 -24.41 -10.50
CA PHE A 118 -10.69 -25.33 -11.64
C PHE A 118 -10.15 -26.71 -11.26
N HIS A 119 -9.51 -26.82 -10.10
CA HIS A 119 -8.87 -28.05 -9.60
C HIS A 119 -9.33 -28.38 -8.18
N SER A 120 -10.59 -28.09 -7.85
CA SER A 120 -11.20 -28.36 -6.54
C SER A 120 -11.13 -29.84 -6.09
N ASN A 121 -10.91 -30.77 -7.03
CA ASN A 121 -10.77 -32.21 -6.76
C ASN A 121 -9.32 -32.67 -6.52
N LEU A 122 -8.33 -31.78 -6.59
CA LEU A 122 -6.90 -32.10 -6.36
C LEU A 122 -6.44 -31.79 -4.93
N ILE A 123 -7.32 -31.29 -4.07
CA ILE A 123 -7.03 -30.80 -2.71
C ILE A 123 -7.93 -31.50 -1.69
#